data_AF-A0A1Y5H7U8-F1
#
_entry.id   AF-A0A1Y5H7U8-F1
#
_cell.length_a   1.000
_cell.length_b   1.000
_cell.length_c   1.000
_cell.angle_alpha   90.00
_cell.angle_beta   90.00
_cell.angle_gamma   90.00
#
_symmetry.space_group_name_H-M   'P 1'
#
loop_
_entity.id
_entity.type
_entity.pdbx_description
1 polymer ?
#
loop_
_entity_poly.entity_id
_entity_poly.type
_entity_poly.pdbx_seq_one_letter_code
_entity_poly.pdbx_strand_id
1 'polypeptide(L)'
;MQKKLWRALLIVALLGAVISAVLFWLNREQWLADFNLERQQQTEKYTQMGSLFAKTATQDQCLQQSFSQLGKCFAAKCTLDQAVFLKTCLAGAASSEHFCDGVPNYSKKMSEEAKKWLKDGCWNKDLNGESCRFLLKQQSYFCSKQK
;
A
#
# COMPACT_ATOMS: atom_id res chain seq x y z
N MET A 1 -14.78 -29.49 40.20
CA MET A 1 -13.90 -30.07 39.14
C MET A 1 -13.64 -29.08 37.99
N GLN A 2 -14.68 -28.48 37.39
CA GLN A 2 -14.54 -27.52 36.28
C GLN A 2 -13.56 -26.36 36.53
N LYS A 3 -13.60 -25.72 37.72
CA LYS A 3 -12.68 -24.59 38.04
C LYS A 3 -11.20 -24.97 38.03
N LYS A 4 -10.85 -26.24 38.30
CA LYS A 4 -9.46 -26.73 38.26
C LYS A 4 -9.01 -27.00 36.82
N LEU A 5 -9.90 -27.52 35.97
CA LEU A 5 -9.68 -27.70 34.54
C LEU A 5 -9.46 -26.37 33.81
N TRP A 6 -10.30 -25.35 34.05
CA TRP A 6 -10.12 -24.03 33.46
C TRP A 6 -8.82 -23.34 33.90
N ARG A 7 -8.42 -23.50 35.16
CA ARG A 7 -7.12 -23.01 35.65
C ARG A 7 -5.95 -23.71 34.96
N ALA A 8 -6.03 -25.02 34.77
CA ALA A 8 -5.00 -25.77 34.05
C ALA A 8 -4.89 -25.32 32.58
N LEU A 9 -6.02 -25.14 31.88
CA LEU A 9 -6.03 -24.65 30.51
C LEU A 9 -5.46 -23.23 30.39
N LEU A 10 -5.80 -22.33 31.32
CA LEU A 10 -5.23 -20.99 31.36
C LEU A 10 -3.70 -21.01 31.59
N ILE A 11 -3.22 -21.86 32.50
CA ILE A 11 -1.78 -22.01 32.73
C ILE A 11 -1.07 -22.52 31.48
N VAL A 12 -1.62 -23.54 30.81
CA VAL A 12 -1.05 -24.08 29.57
C VAL A 12 -1.06 -23.03 28.45
N ALA A 13 -2.14 -22.27 28.29
CA ALA A 13 -2.22 -21.20 27.29
C ALA A 13 -1.20 -20.08 27.58
N LEU A 14 -1.04 -19.68 28.84
CA LEU A 14 -0.04 -18.70 29.26
C LEU A 14 1.38 -19.19 29.00
N LEU A 15 1.69 -20.44 29.34
CA LEU A 15 2.99 -21.04 29.04
C LEU A 15 3.25 -21.10 27.54
N GLY A 16 2.25 -21.49 26.74
CA GLY A 16 2.35 -21.49 25.27
C GLY A 16 2.61 -20.09 24.69
N ALA A 17 1.94 -19.06 25.21
CA ALA A 17 2.17 -17.68 24.81
C ALA A 17 3.58 -17.20 25.16
N VAL A 18 4.09 -17.52 26.36
CA VAL A 18 5.45 -17.17 26.79
C VAL A 18 6.49 -17.86 25.91
N ILE A 19 6.34 -19.16 25.65
CA ILE A 19 7.25 -19.91 24.77
C ILE A 19 7.27 -19.29 23.37
N SER A 20 6.10 -18.99 22.80
CA SER A 20 5.98 -18.38 21.47
C SER A 20 6.66 -17.00 21.42
N ALA A 21 6.48 -16.18 22.46
CA ALA A 21 7.10 -14.86 22.54
C ALA A 21 8.64 -14.96 22.64
N VAL A 22 9.16 -15.91 23.42
CA VAL A 22 10.61 -16.15 23.52
C VAL A 22 11.18 -16.62 22.18
N LEU A 23 10.53 -17.58 21.51
CA LEU A 23 10.97 -18.06 20.20
C LEU A 23 10.93 -16.94 19.14
N PHE A 24 9.90 -16.10 19.16
CA PHE A 24 9.84 -14.93 18.27
C PHE A 24 10.97 -13.94 18.59
N TRP A 25 11.21 -13.65 19.87
CA TRP A 25 12.26 -12.72 20.29
C TRP A 25 13.66 -13.17 19.87
N LEU A 26 13.93 -14.48 19.93
CA LEU A 26 15.19 -15.08 19.49
C LEU A 26 15.36 -15.04 17.97
N ASN A 27 14.28 -15.17 17.21
CA ASN A 27 14.30 -15.20 15.74
C ASN A 27 13.98 -13.84 15.08
N ARG A 28 13.78 -12.77 15.86
CA ARG A 28 13.29 -11.48 15.37
C ARG A 28 14.19 -10.87 14.29
N GLU A 29 15.51 -11.01 14.43
CA GLU A 29 16.47 -10.37 13.54
C GLU A 29 16.51 -11.07 12.18
N GLN A 30 16.48 -12.40 12.18
CA GLN A 30 16.36 -13.19 10.96
C GLN A 30 15.03 -12.91 10.25
N TRP A 31 13.92 -12.90 10.99
CA TRP A 31 12.61 -12.56 10.44
C TRP A 31 12.59 -11.14 9.83
N LEU A 32 13.18 -10.16 10.50
CA LEU A 32 13.32 -8.79 9.98
C LEU A 32 14.17 -8.74 8.72
N ALA A 33 15.29 -9.47 8.68
CA ALA A 33 16.17 -9.54 7.51
C ALA A 33 15.44 -10.15 6.31
N ASP A 34 14.75 -11.27 6.50
CA ASP A 34 13.99 -11.95 5.45
C ASP A 34 12.82 -11.08 4.97
N PHE A 35 12.10 -10.44 5.89
CA PHE A 35 11.02 -9.51 5.55
C PHE A 35 11.53 -8.33 4.72
N ASN A 36 12.66 -7.73 5.12
CA ASN A 36 13.26 -6.62 4.38
C ASN A 36 13.74 -7.05 2.99
N LEU A 37 14.35 -8.23 2.88
CA LEU A 37 14.76 -8.81 1.60
C LEU A 37 13.57 -9.03 0.68
N GLU A 38 12.48 -9.65 1.17
CA GLU A 38 11.26 -9.84 0.40
C GLU A 38 10.69 -8.48 -0.05
N ARG A 39 10.62 -7.49 0.84
CA ARG A 39 10.14 -6.15 0.50
C ARG A 39 11.00 -5.44 -0.53
N GLN A 40 12.32 -5.60 -0.47
CA GLN A 40 13.22 -5.06 -1.48
C GLN A 40 12.96 -5.71 -2.84
N GLN A 41 12.90 -7.05 -2.90
CA GLN A 41 12.61 -7.78 -4.13
C GLN A 41 11.26 -7.39 -4.75
N GLN A 42 10.21 -7.26 -3.94
CA GLN A 42 8.91 -6.77 -4.43
C GLN A 42 9.02 -5.33 -4.95
N THR A 43 9.71 -4.45 -4.22
CA THR A 43 9.90 -3.06 -4.67
C THR A 43 10.62 -3.00 -6.02
N GLU A 44 11.68 -3.79 -6.21
CA GLU A 44 12.40 -3.89 -7.47
C GLU A 44 11.51 -4.41 -8.60
N LYS A 45 10.74 -5.48 -8.33
CA LYS A 45 9.79 -6.05 -9.30
C LYS A 45 8.76 -5.02 -9.75
N TYR A 46 8.06 -4.36 -8.82
CA TYR A 46 7.02 -3.38 -9.16
C TYR A 46 7.59 -2.10 -9.75
N THR A 47 8.82 -1.74 -9.40
CA THR A 47 9.58 -0.67 -10.09
C THR A 47 9.78 -1.03 -11.56
N GLN A 48 10.32 -2.22 -11.85
CA GLN A 48 10.54 -2.68 -13.23
C GLN A 48 9.22 -2.78 -14.02
N MET A 49 8.17 -3.32 -13.41
CA MET A 49 6.84 -3.40 -14.02
C MET A 49 6.30 -2.00 -14.35
N GLY A 50 6.42 -1.04 -13.43
CA GLY A 50 6.01 0.35 -13.64
C GLY A 50 6.79 0.99 -14.78
N SER A 51 8.12 0.89 -14.78
CA SER A 51 8.98 1.39 -15.85
C SER A 51 8.68 0.76 -17.20
N LEU A 52 8.39 -0.55 -17.24
CA LEU A 52 8.08 -1.24 -18.48
C LEU A 52 6.74 -0.77 -19.06
N PHE A 53 5.71 -0.69 -18.23
CA PHE A 53 4.38 -0.23 -18.65
C PHE A 53 4.42 1.22 -19.13
N ALA A 54 5.19 2.07 -18.45
CA ALA A 54 5.37 3.48 -18.79
C ALA A 54 5.83 3.72 -20.23
N LYS A 55 6.63 2.81 -20.82
CA LYS A 55 7.16 2.95 -22.18
C LYS A 55 6.08 3.10 -23.25
N THR A 56 4.88 2.58 -23.00
CA THR A 56 3.77 2.58 -23.94
C THR A 56 2.50 3.16 -23.34
N ALA A 57 2.57 3.70 -22.12
CA ALA A 57 1.42 4.15 -21.37
C ALA A 57 1.42 5.66 -21.16
N THR A 58 0.23 6.20 -20.92
CA THR A 58 0.03 7.55 -20.42
C THR A 58 -0.09 7.56 -18.89
N GLN A 59 0.05 8.73 -18.27
CA GLN A 59 -0.17 8.92 -16.83
C GLN A 59 -1.56 8.43 -16.35
N ASP A 60 -2.62 8.70 -17.12
CA ASP A 60 -3.96 8.18 -16.83
C ASP A 60 -4.00 6.65 -16.84
N GLN A 61 -3.36 6.03 -17.83
CA GLN A 61 -3.28 4.56 -17.93
C GLN A 61 -2.48 3.95 -16.78
N CYS A 62 -1.41 4.61 -16.30
CA CYS A 62 -0.69 4.19 -15.09
C CYS A 62 -1.61 4.15 -13.86
N LEU A 63 -2.40 5.21 -13.66
CA LEU A 63 -3.34 5.31 -12.53
C LEU A 63 -4.46 4.27 -12.64
N GLN A 64 -5.06 4.14 -13.83
CA GLN A 64 -6.10 3.15 -14.09
C GLN A 64 -5.60 1.72 -13.89
N GLN A 65 -4.40 1.39 -14.37
CA GLN A 65 -3.79 0.08 -14.18
C GLN A 65 -3.58 -0.22 -12.68
N SER A 66 -3.09 0.76 -11.92
CA SER A 66 -2.88 0.62 -10.48
C SER A 66 -4.19 0.36 -9.74
N PHE A 67 -5.27 1.06 -10.11
CA PHE A 67 -6.61 0.80 -9.56
C PHE A 67 -7.14 -0.58 -9.93
N SER A 68 -7.01 -0.99 -11.20
CA SER A 68 -7.44 -2.30 -11.68
C SER A 68 -6.76 -3.45 -10.93
N GLN A 69 -5.44 -3.33 -10.69
CA GLN A 69 -4.71 -4.34 -9.91
C GLN A 69 -5.07 -4.29 -8.42
N LEU A 70 -5.31 -3.10 -7.87
CA LEU A 70 -5.74 -2.97 -6.49
C LEU A 70 -7.11 -3.63 -6.23
N GLY A 71 -8.03 -3.60 -7.19
CA GLY A 71 -9.33 -4.29 -7.07
C GLY A 71 -9.21 -5.82 -6.94
N LYS A 72 -8.04 -6.39 -7.26
CA LYS A 72 -7.77 -7.83 -7.18
C LYS A 72 -7.07 -8.23 -5.88
N CYS A 73 -6.81 -7.30 -4.95
CA CYS A 73 -6.08 -7.59 -3.72
C CYS A 73 -6.51 -6.72 -2.52
N PHE A 74 -6.63 -7.35 -1.35
CA PHE A 74 -7.11 -6.69 -0.12
C PHE A 74 -6.04 -6.51 0.96
N ALA A 75 -4.83 -7.06 0.74
CA ALA A 75 -3.75 -7.00 1.73
C ALA A 75 -2.97 -5.68 1.62
N ALA A 76 -2.58 -5.11 2.77
CA ALA A 76 -1.82 -3.85 2.83
C ALA A 76 -0.51 -3.87 2.01
N LYS A 77 0.16 -5.03 1.93
CA LYS A 77 1.36 -5.21 1.09
C LYS A 77 1.10 -4.94 -0.39
N CYS A 78 -0.08 -5.32 -0.89
CA CYS A 78 -0.44 -5.09 -2.27
C CYS A 78 -0.64 -3.60 -2.58
N THR A 79 -1.23 -2.85 -1.64
CA THR A 79 -1.37 -1.39 -1.76
C THR A 79 -0.02 -0.70 -1.89
N LEU A 80 0.98 -1.13 -1.11
CA LEU A 80 2.35 -0.61 -1.20
C LEU A 80 2.98 -0.95 -2.55
N ASP A 81 2.82 -2.19 -3.01
CA ASP A 81 3.34 -2.66 -4.28
C ASP A 81 2.75 -1.87 -5.47
N GLN A 82 1.43 -1.65 -5.48
CA GLN A 82 0.77 -0.84 -6.50
C GLN A 82 1.18 0.64 -6.44
N ALA A 83 1.51 1.17 -5.26
CA ALA A 83 2.04 2.52 -5.15
C ALA A 83 3.46 2.65 -5.70
N VAL A 84 4.31 1.65 -5.51
CA VAL A 84 5.64 1.58 -6.14
C VAL A 84 5.50 1.54 -7.66
N PHE A 85 4.63 0.65 -8.17
CA PHE A 85 4.31 0.59 -9.59
C PHE A 85 3.84 1.94 -10.13
N LEU A 86 2.83 2.55 -9.49
CA LEU A 86 2.26 3.82 -9.92
C LEU A 86 3.31 4.94 -9.96
N LYS A 87 4.09 5.08 -8.89
CA LYS A 87 5.14 6.09 -8.79
C LYS A 87 6.13 5.98 -9.95
N THR A 88 6.65 4.79 -10.20
CA THR A 88 7.64 4.57 -11.26
C THR A 88 7.01 4.70 -12.64
N CYS A 89 5.76 4.26 -12.80
CA CYS A 89 5.03 4.40 -14.05
C CYS A 89 4.83 5.88 -14.42
N LEU A 90 4.31 6.69 -13.50
CA LEU A 90 4.08 8.12 -13.72
C LEU A 90 5.36 8.89 -14.06
N ALA A 91 6.50 8.46 -13.52
CA ALA A 91 7.79 9.10 -13.78
C ALA A 91 8.31 8.87 -15.22
N GLY A 92 7.89 7.81 -15.89
CA GLY A 92 8.36 7.47 -17.25
C GLY A 92 7.28 7.52 -18.34
N ALA A 93 6.00 7.68 -17.96
CA ALA A 93 4.88 7.61 -18.89
C ALA A 93 4.69 8.91 -19.66
N ALA A 94 4.04 8.82 -20.82
CA ALA A 94 3.64 10.00 -21.58
C ALA A 94 2.65 10.86 -20.77
N SER A 95 2.82 12.18 -20.81
CA SER A 95 1.90 13.12 -20.16
C SER A 95 0.47 12.90 -20.66
N SER A 96 -0.50 12.88 -19.75
CA SER A 96 -1.91 12.93 -20.13
C SER A 96 -2.42 14.36 -19.99
N GLU A 97 -3.22 14.81 -20.94
CA GLU A 97 -3.88 16.11 -20.85
C GLU A 97 -4.75 16.13 -19.58
N HIS A 98 -4.71 17.22 -18.82
CA HIS A 98 -5.51 17.39 -17.60
C HIS A 98 -5.24 16.40 -16.45
N PHE A 99 -4.17 15.57 -16.50
CA PHE A 99 -3.90 14.58 -15.45
C PHE A 99 -3.82 15.17 -14.03
N CYS A 100 -3.35 16.41 -13.93
CA CYS A 100 -3.18 17.13 -12.67
C CYS A 100 -4.24 18.21 -12.43
N ASP A 101 -5.24 18.32 -13.29
CA ASP A 101 -6.28 19.32 -13.17
C ASP A 101 -7.23 18.97 -12.03
N GLY A 102 -7.49 19.95 -11.16
CA GLY A 102 -8.29 19.74 -9.96
C GLY A 102 -7.64 18.80 -8.93
N VAL A 103 -6.41 18.35 -9.13
CA VAL A 103 -5.68 17.54 -8.14
C VAL A 103 -5.14 18.45 -7.03
N PRO A 104 -5.57 18.27 -5.76
CA PRO A 104 -5.11 19.08 -4.64
C PRO A 104 -3.60 18.95 -4.43
N ASN A 105 -2.96 20.03 -3.98
CA ASN A 105 -1.55 20.00 -3.60
C ASN A 105 -1.31 19.03 -2.44
N TYR A 106 -0.21 18.31 -2.51
CA TYR A 106 0.22 17.40 -1.46
C TYR A 106 0.69 18.17 -0.23
N SER A 107 0.15 17.82 0.93
CA SER A 107 0.54 18.40 2.21
C SER A 107 0.55 17.35 3.31
N LYS A 108 1.42 17.53 4.32
CA LYS A 108 1.48 16.65 5.50
C LYS A 108 0.16 16.69 6.29
N LYS A 109 -0.47 17.87 6.37
CA LYS A 109 -1.80 18.08 6.95
C LYS A 109 -2.78 18.39 5.82
N MET A 110 -3.56 17.39 5.43
CA MET A 110 -4.55 17.55 4.35
C MET A 110 -5.61 18.60 4.69
N SER A 111 -5.92 19.46 3.71
CA SER A 111 -7.10 20.34 3.75
C SER A 111 -8.40 19.52 3.66
N GLU A 112 -9.52 20.14 4.04
CA GLU A 112 -10.85 19.51 3.90
C GLU A 112 -11.20 19.21 2.43
N GLU A 113 -10.79 20.09 1.51
CA GLU A 113 -10.93 19.89 0.07
C GLU A 113 -10.18 18.64 -0.40
N ALA A 114 -8.92 18.46 0.05
CA ALA A 114 -8.14 17.28 -0.29
C ALA A 114 -8.77 15.99 0.28
N LYS A 115 -9.32 16.05 1.50
CA LYS A 115 -10.05 14.92 2.10
C LYS A 115 -11.30 14.56 1.30
N LYS A 116 -12.07 15.57 0.88
CA LYS A 116 -13.26 15.40 0.05
C LYS A 116 -12.90 14.79 -1.31
N TRP A 117 -11.90 15.33 -1.98
CA TRP A 117 -11.41 14.81 -3.26
C TRP A 117 -10.98 13.35 -3.18
N LEU A 118 -10.21 12.97 -2.15
CA LEU A 118 -9.83 11.58 -1.91
C LEU A 118 -11.02 10.66 -1.63
N LYS A 119 -12.01 11.14 -0.87
CA LYS A 119 -13.23 10.37 -0.57
C LYS A 119 -14.04 10.13 -1.84
N ASP A 120 -14.34 11.21 -2.56
CA ASP A 120 -15.23 11.18 -3.72
C ASP A 120 -14.56 10.43 -4.88
N GLY A 121 -13.25 10.62 -5.09
CA GLY A 121 -12.46 9.92 -6.10
C GLY A 121 -12.41 8.40 -5.92
N CYS A 122 -12.69 7.89 -4.72
CA CYS A 122 -12.71 6.46 -4.43
C CYS A 122 -14.11 5.87 -4.26
N TRP A 123 -15.17 6.68 -4.16
CA TRP A 123 -16.50 6.25 -3.78
C TRP A 123 -17.11 5.20 -4.72
N ASN A 124 -16.90 5.34 -6.04
CA ASN A 124 -17.52 4.50 -7.07
C ASN A 124 -16.56 3.47 -7.72
N LYS A 125 -15.39 3.22 -7.12
CA LYS A 125 -14.35 2.39 -7.80
C LYS A 125 -14.38 0.91 -7.44
N ASP A 126 -15.27 0.48 -6.53
CA ASP A 126 -15.30 -0.88 -5.97
C ASP A 126 -13.92 -1.33 -5.44
N LEU A 127 -13.20 -0.39 -4.82
CA LEU A 127 -11.87 -0.62 -4.24
C LEU A 127 -11.95 -0.46 -2.72
N ASN A 128 -11.02 -1.11 -2.01
CA ASN A 128 -10.78 -0.78 -0.61
C ASN A 128 -10.50 0.75 -0.49
N GLY A 129 -11.37 1.45 0.24
CA GLY A 129 -11.37 2.90 0.29
C GLY A 129 -10.05 3.50 0.79
N GLU A 130 -9.38 2.89 1.76
CA GLU A 130 -8.08 3.39 2.23
C GLU A 130 -6.97 3.19 1.20
N SER A 131 -6.97 2.03 0.55
CA SER A 131 -5.95 1.71 -0.45
C SER A 131 -6.11 2.56 -1.72
N CYS A 132 -7.34 2.81 -2.15
CA CYS A 132 -7.61 3.73 -3.25
C CYS A 132 -7.14 5.15 -2.91
N ARG A 133 -7.46 5.65 -1.70
CA ARG A 133 -7.00 6.98 -1.25
C ARG A 133 -5.48 7.06 -1.16
N PHE A 134 -4.81 5.96 -0.85
CA PHE A 134 -3.35 5.89 -0.84
C PHE A 134 -2.75 6.12 -2.25
N LEU A 135 -3.32 5.50 -3.28
CA LEU A 135 -2.90 5.72 -4.67
C LEU A 135 -3.21 7.15 -5.16
N LEU A 136 -4.38 7.70 -4.83
CA LEU A 136 -4.70 9.10 -5.16
C LEU A 136 -3.77 10.10 -4.46
N LYS A 137 -3.28 9.79 -3.24
CA LYS A 137 -2.23 10.60 -2.60
C LYS A 137 -0.91 10.57 -3.39
N GLN A 138 -0.57 9.46 -4.06
CA GLN A 138 0.59 9.41 -4.95
C GLN A 138 0.40 10.30 -6.18
N GLN A 139 -0.81 10.33 -6.77
CA GLN A 139 -1.14 11.28 -7.85
C GLN A 139 -0.98 12.73 -7.37
N SER A 140 -1.54 13.07 -6.20
CA SER A 140 -1.38 14.41 -5.60
C SER A 140 0.09 14.77 -5.37
N TYR A 141 0.90 13.85 -4.85
CA TYR A 141 2.33 14.04 -4.68
C TYR A 141 3.04 14.28 -6.03
N PHE A 142 2.79 13.44 -7.02
CA PHE A 142 3.36 13.57 -8.36
C PHE A 142 3.00 14.93 -8.98
N CYS A 143 1.72 15.28 -9.01
CA CYS A 143 1.24 16.55 -9.57
C CYS A 143 1.79 17.77 -8.83
N SER A 144 2.07 17.66 -7.53
CA SER A 144 2.68 18.74 -6.76
C SER A 144 4.18 18.93 -7.05
N LYS A 145 4.84 17.93 -7.66
CA LYS A 145 6.24 18.00 -8.06
C LYS A 145 6.44 18.51 -9.50
N GLN A 146 5.38 18.59 -10.28
CA GLN A 146 5.39 19.06 -11.67
C GLN A 146 5.00 20.54 -11.82
N LYS A 147 4.67 21.22 -10.71
CA LYS A 147 4.39 22.66 -10.63
C LYS A 147 5.64 23.41 -10.23
#